data_AF-T0YX85-F1
#
_entry.id   AF-T0YX85-F1
#
_cell.length_a   1.000
_cell.length_b   1.000
_cell.length_c   1.000
_cell.angle_alpha   90.00
_cell.angle_beta   90.00
_cell.angle_gamma   90.00
#
_symmetry.space_group_name_H-M   'P 1'
#
loop_
_entity.id
_entity.type
_entity.pdbx_description
1 polymer ?
#
loop_
_entity_poly.entity_id
_entity_poly.type
_entity_poly.pdbx_seq_one_letter_code
_entity_poly.pdbx_strand_id
1 'polypeptide(L)'
;RTSREITWHPEAPVGKLDLMVDINFRLNSTGANADIVLPTATWYEKYDLNTTDMHPFIHPLTKAVDPGWESRSDWQIFAAIAKAFSALAEKHLGQRKDVVATPLLHDTPAELGQALGPKDWRRGECEPVPGKTMPQITVVTRDYARVHE
;
A
#
# COMPACT_ATOMS: atom_id res chain seq x y z
N ARG A 1 18.90 -25.91 -14.18
CA ARG A 1 18.31 -24.55 -14.19
C ARG A 1 17.94 -24.22 -12.75
N THR A 2 18.87 -23.67 -11.98
CA THR A 2 18.63 -23.17 -10.63
C THR A 2 18.90 -21.67 -10.63
N SER A 3 18.02 -20.89 -10.00
CA SER A 3 18.24 -19.45 -9.84
C SER A 3 19.51 -19.21 -9.01
N ARG A 4 20.28 -18.17 -9.35
CA ARG A 4 21.49 -17.78 -8.59
C ARG A 4 21.20 -16.83 -7.44
N GLU A 5 20.03 -16.16 -7.46
CA GLU A 5 19.69 -15.09 -6.51
C GLU A 5 18.52 -15.47 -5.59
N ILE A 6 17.72 -16.47 -5.96
CA ILE A 6 16.51 -16.90 -5.26
C ILE A 6 16.61 -18.39 -4.92
N THR A 7 16.32 -18.74 -3.67
CA THR A 7 16.25 -20.13 -3.23
C THR A 7 15.07 -20.85 -3.88
N TRP A 8 15.33 -21.97 -4.54
CA TRP A 8 14.30 -22.84 -5.10
C TRP A 8 13.81 -23.83 -4.05
N HIS A 9 12.49 -24.02 -3.97
CA HIS A 9 11.85 -25.01 -3.11
C HIS A 9 11.13 -26.05 -3.99
N PRO A 10 11.36 -27.37 -3.80
CA PRO A 10 10.66 -28.41 -4.56
C PRO A 10 9.14 -28.34 -4.41
N GLU A 11 8.67 -28.00 -3.21
CA GLU A 11 7.27 -27.75 -2.91
C GLU A 11 7.06 -26.25 -2.70
N ALA A 12 6.12 -25.66 -3.44
CA ALA A 12 5.82 -24.25 -3.32
C ALA A 12 4.98 -23.98 -2.07
N PRO A 13 5.29 -22.92 -1.28
CA PRO A 13 4.42 -22.50 -0.19
C PRO A 13 3.06 -22.03 -0.73
N VAL A 14 1.99 -22.62 -0.20
CA VAL A 14 0.59 -22.30 -0.52
C VAL A 14 -0.08 -21.55 0.63
N GLY A 15 -1.17 -20.82 0.36
CA GLY A 15 -1.97 -20.18 1.41
C GLY A 15 -1.25 -19.07 2.18
N LYS A 16 -0.45 -18.24 1.50
CA LYS A 16 0.37 -17.19 2.15
C LYS A 16 -0.43 -16.02 2.74
N LEU A 17 -1.67 -15.84 2.33
CA LEU A 17 -2.53 -14.78 2.85
C LEU A 17 -3.25 -15.33 4.09
N ASP A 18 -2.88 -14.82 5.26
CA ASP A 18 -3.57 -15.18 6.51
C ASP A 18 -4.95 -14.51 6.62
N LEU A 19 -5.17 -13.41 5.89
CA LEU A 19 -6.42 -12.66 5.85
C LEU A 19 -6.57 -11.93 4.52
N MET A 20 -7.70 -12.11 3.85
CA MET A 20 -8.12 -11.37 2.66
C MET A 20 -9.43 -10.62 2.93
N VAL A 21 -9.38 -9.29 2.84
CA VAL A 21 -10.54 -8.40 3.04
C VAL A 21 -10.89 -7.74 1.70
N ASP A 22 -12.14 -7.90 1.25
CA ASP A 22 -12.68 -7.24 0.05
C ASP A 22 -13.66 -6.13 0.45
N ILE A 23 -13.55 -4.97 -0.19
CA ILE A 23 -14.45 -3.82 0.01
C ILE A 23 -15.22 -3.62 -1.28
N ASN A 24 -16.53 -3.90 -1.26
CA ASN A 24 -17.33 -3.91 -2.48
C ASN A 24 -18.81 -3.59 -2.25
N PHE A 25 -19.43 -2.97 -3.25
CA PHE A 25 -20.88 -2.71 -3.27
C PHE A 25 -21.65 -3.84 -3.98
N ARG A 26 -20.94 -4.80 -4.59
CA ARG A 26 -21.50 -6.01 -5.19
C ARG A 26 -20.60 -7.20 -4.89
N LEU A 27 -21.17 -8.39 -4.76
CA LEU A 27 -20.37 -9.61 -4.63
C LEU A 27 -19.69 -9.93 -5.98
N ASN A 28 -18.42 -9.59 -6.11
CA ASN A 28 -17.58 -9.98 -7.24
C ASN A 28 -16.85 -11.31 -6.94
N SER A 29 -16.08 -11.82 -7.90
CA SER A 29 -15.31 -13.04 -7.70
C SER A 29 -14.24 -12.90 -6.61
N THR A 30 -13.72 -11.70 -6.36
CA THR A 30 -12.75 -11.43 -5.29
C THR A 30 -13.40 -11.59 -3.91
N GLY A 31 -14.50 -10.90 -3.65
CA GLY A 31 -15.27 -11.01 -2.42
C GLY A 31 -15.81 -12.42 -2.19
N ALA A 32 -16.16 -13.16 -3.25
CA ALA A 32 -16.55 -14.57 -3.14
C ALA A 32 -15.41 -15.50 -2.67
N ASN A 33 -14.15 -15.07 -2.78
CA ASN A 33 -12.97 -15.79 -2.29
C ASN A 33 -12.28 -15.07 -1.11
N ALA A 34 -12.91 -14.03 -0.54
CA ALA A 34 -12.38 -13.28 0.59
C ALA A 34 -12.89 -13.84 1.92
N ASP A 35 -12.11 -13.65 2.98
CA ASP A 35 -12.51 -14.05 4.34
C ASP A 35 -13.51 -13.05 4.95
N ILE A 36 -13.36 -11.77 4.60
CA ILE A 36 -14.24 -10.68 5.06
C ILE A 36 -14.63 -9.83 3.86
N VAL A 37 -15.93 -9.54 3.74
CA VAL A 37 -16.47 -8.59 2.77
C VAL A 37 -17.09 -7.41 3.52
N LEU A 38 -16.62 -6.20 3.22
CA LEU A 38 -17.14 -4.96 3.79
C LEU A 38 -18.00 -4.23 2.75
N PRO A 39 -19.26 -3.90 3.07
CA PRO A 39 -20.15 -3.23 2.12
C PRO A 39 -19.72 -1.77 1.94
N THR A 40 -19.32 -1.40 0.73
CA THR A 40 -19.01 0.01 0.40
C THR A 40 -20.14 0.71 -0.31
N ALA A 41 -20.18 2.04 -0.20
CA ALA A 41 -21.11 2.90 -0.91
C ALA A 41 -20.85 2.88 -2.43
N THR A 42 -21.92 2.88 -3.22
CA THR A 42 -21.84 3.09 -4.66
C THR A 42 -21.38 4.51 -4.98
N TRP A 43 -21.09 4.79 -6.25
CA TRP A 43 -20.62 6.12 -6.69
C TRP A 43 -21.66 7.24 -6.46
N TYR A 44 -22.94 6.90 -6.32
CA TYR A 44 -24.03 7.88 -6.08
C TYR A 44 -24.33 8.10 -4.60
N GLU A 45 -23.57 7.47 -3.70
CA GLU A 45 -23.84 7.48 -2.26
C GLU A 45 -22.67 8.08 -1.46
N LYS A 46 -21.65 8.60 -2.15
CA LYS A 46 -20.44 9.18 -1.55
C LYS A 46 -19.94 10.42 -2.28
N TYR A 47 -19.12 11.19 -1.58
CA TYR A 47 -18.40 12.33 -2.14
C TYR A 47 -16.98 11.91 -2.52
N ASP A 48 -16.57 12.24 -3.74
CA ASP A 48 -15.21 12.04 -4.23
C ASP A 48 -14.94 12.94 -5.45
N LEU A 49 -13.75 12.88 -6.02
CA LEU A 49 -13.37 13.58 -7.25
C LEU A 49 -12.96 12.59 -8.34
N ASN A 50 -13.22 12.94 -9.60
CA ASN A 50 -12.79 12.17 -10.76
C ASN A 50 -12.14 13.06 -11.82
N THR A 51 -11.11 12.52 -12.45
CA THR A 51 -10.38 13.10 -13.60
C THR A 51 -10.04 11.98 -14.59
N THR A 52 -9.79 12.34 -15.85
CA THR A 52 -9.33 11.40 -16.88
C THR A 52 -8.38 12.08 -17.86
N ASP A 53 -7.48 11.31 -18.47
CA ASP A 53 -6.57 11.75 -19.53
C ASP A 53 -7.31 12.34 -20.75
N MET A 54 -8.57 11.96 -20.97
CA MET A 54 -9.34 12.32 -22.16
C MET A 54 -9.78 13.80 -22.22
N HIS A 55 -9.80 14.50 -21.09
CA HIS A 55 -10.25 15.89 -21.02
C HIS A 55 -9.69 16.62 -19.79
N PRO A 56 -9.58 17.97 -19.81
CA PRO A 56 -8.99 18.74 -18.72
C PRO A 56 -9.95 19.06 -17.56
N PHE A 57 -11.13 18.45 -17.51
CA PHE A 57 -12.11 18.70 -16.45
C PHE A 57 -11.91 17.81 -15.23
N ILE A 58 -12.05 18.43 -14.06
CA ILE A 58 -12.26 17.75 -12.78
C ILE A 58 -13.73 17.89 -12.39
N HIS A 59 -14.35 16.81 -11.93
CA HIS A 59 -15.74 16.83 -11.48
C HIS A 59 -15.97 15.89 -10.29
N PRO A 60 -16.99 16.15 -9.46
CA PRO A 60 -17.24 15.34 -8.28
C PRO A 60 -18.05 14.07 -8.57
N LEU A 61 -17.93 13.10 -7.67
CA LEU A 61 -19.02 12.21 -7.30
C LEU A 61 -19.81 12.90 -6.19
N THR A 62 -21.13 12.93 -6.32
CA THR A 62 -22.01 13.55 -5.31
C THR A 62 -22.97 12.52 -4.75
N LYS A 63 -23.14 12.59 -3.43
CA LYS A 63 -24.09 11.79 -2.69
C LYS A 63 -25.52 12.21 -3.02
N ALA A 64 -26.21 11.42 -3.83
CA ALA A 64 -27.64 11.59 -4.14
C ALA A 64 -28.52 11.16 -2.96
N VAL A 65 -28.14 10.09 -2.26
CA VAL A 65 -28.82 9.54 -1.07
C VAL A 65 -27.79 8.98 -0.08
N ASP A 66 -28.21 8.73 1.15
CA ASP A 66 -27.41 7.97 2.11
C ASP A 66 -27.07 6.56 1.57
N PRO A 67 -25.85 6.04 1.84
CA PRO A 67 -25.50 4.67 1.44
C PRO A 67 -26.56 3.67 1.90
N GLY A 68 -27.01 2.82 0.97
CA GLY A 68 -27.99 1.80 1.28
C GLY A 68 -27.51 0.82 2.35
N TRP A 69 -28.43 0.44 3.25
CA TRP A 69 -28.19 -0.50 4.35
C TRP A 69 -27.04 -0.07 5.28
N GLU A 70 -26.08 -0.96 5.53
CA GLU A 70 -24.93 -0.72 6.41
C GLU A 70 -23.69 -0.27 5.63
N SER A 71 -23.83 0.01 4.34
CA SER A 71 -22.73 0.46 3.49
C SER A 71 -22.13 1.76 4.00
N ARG A 72 -20.82 1.93 3.79
CA ARG A 72 -20.08 3.16 4.14
C ARG A 72 -19.16 3.53 2.98
N SER A 73 -18.77 4.80 2.84
CA SER A 73 -17.74 5.12 1.85
C SER A 73 -16.41 4.46 2.22
N ASP A 74 -15.56 4.19 1.24
CA ASP A 74 -14.24 3.58 1.47
C ASP A 74 -13.43 4.39 2.50
N TRP A 75 -13.53 5.73 2.42
CA TRP A 75 -12.96 6.65 3.40
C TRP A 75 -13.43 6.37 4.83
N GLN A 76 -14.75 6.24 5.04
CA GLN A 76 -15.32 5.97 6.36
C GLN A 76 -14.95 4.57 6.86
N ILE A 77 -14.85 3.58 5.96
CA ILE A 77 -14.41 2.21 6.29
C ILE A 77 -12.97 2.25 6.81
N PHE A 78 -12.03 2.84 6.06
CA PHE A 78 -10.64 2.95 6.50
C PHE A 78 -10.48 3.82 7.74
N ALA A 79 -11.24 4.90 7.90
CA ALA A 79 -11.23 5.70 9.12
C ALA A 79 -11.68 4.90 10.35
N ALA A 80 -12.73 4.08 10.22
CA ALA A 80 -13.18 3.20 11.29
C ALA A 80 -12.15 2.10 11.62
N ILE A 81 -11.49 1.53 10.61
CA ILE A 81 -10.39 0.58 10.80
C ILE A 81 -9.22 1.27 11.51
N ALA A 82 -8.81 2.47 11.09
CA ALA A 82 -7.74 3.24 11.72
C ALA A 82 -8.05 3.53 13.19
N LYS A 83 -9.31 3.85 13.52
CA LYS A 83 -9.78 4.02 14.90
C LYS A 83 -9.61 2.76 15.74
N ALA A 84 -10.10 1.63 15.24
CA ALA A 84 -9.99 0.33 15.94
C ALA A 84 -8.52 -0.10 16.07
N PHE A 85 -7.74 0.05 15.00
CA PHE A 85 -6.32 -0.25 14.96
C PHE A 85 -5.55 0.57 16.01
N SER A 86 -5.78 1.89 16.09
CA SER A 86 -5.06 2.77 17.02
C SER A 86 -5.26 2.33 18.47
N ALA A 87 -6.49 1.96 18.86
CA ALA A 87 -6.80 1.46 20.19
C ALA A 87 -6.11 0.12 20.51
N LEU A 88 -6.01 -0.79 19.53
CA LEU A 88 -5.30 -2.07 19.69
C LEU A 88 -3.78 -1.90 19.70
N ALA A 89 -3.29 -0.97 18.89
CA ALA A 89 -1.87 -0.71 18.67
C ALA A 89 -1.20 -0.03 19.86
N GLU A 90 -1.93 0.72 20.68
CA GLU A 90 -1.39 1.35 21.90
C GLU A 90 -0.69 0.33 22.81
N LYS A 91 -1.31 -0.85 22.98
CA LYS A 91 -0.78 -1.90 23.84
C LYS A 91 0.43 -2.63 23.26
N HIS A 92 0.44 -2.88 21.95
CA HIS A 92 1.38 -3.82 21.33
C HIS A 92 2.48 -3.13 20.49
N LEU A 93 2.19 -1.96 19.93
CA LEU A 93 3.04 -1.27 18.95
C LEU A 93 3.56 0.08 19.45
N GLY A 94 2.72 0.98 19.98
CA GLY A 94 3.16 2.32 20.40
C GLY A 94 4.01 3.05 19.33
N GLN A 95 5.05 3.78 19.76
CA GLN A 95 6.00 4.41 18.84
C GLN A 95 7.11 3.43 18.43
N ARG A 96 7.41 3.37 17.13
CA ARG A 96 8.44 2.50 16.55
C ARG A 96 9.28 3.24 15.51
N LYS A 97 10.54 2.82 15.37
CA LYS A 97 11.44 3.22 14.29
C LYS A 97 11.46 2.12 13.24
N ASP A 98 11.04 2.46 12.04
CA ASP A 98 10.95 1.57 10.89
C ASP A 98 12.06 1.89 9.88
N VAL A 99 12.70 0.86 9.32
CA VAL A 99 13.79 1.02 8.35
C VAL A 99 13.21 0.78 6.96
N VAL A 100 13.06 1.86 6.19
CA VAL A 100 12.42 1.84 4.88
C VAL A 100 13.49 1.96 3.80
N ALA A 101 13.46 1.03 2.85
CA ALA A 101 14.25 1.09 1.62
C ALA A 101 13.42 1.78 0.51
N THR A 102 13.89 2.92 0.03
CA THR A 102 13.28 3.68 -1.07
C THR A 102 14.16 3.55 -2.31
N PRO A 103 13.62 3.14 -3.47
CA PRO A 103 14.40 3.07 -4.70
C PRO A 103 14.89 4.47 -5.12
N LEU A 104 15.84 4.51 -6.05
CA LEU A 104 16.20 5.78 -6.70
C LEU A 104 15.00 6.25 -7.51
N LEU A 105 14.54 7.47 -7.22
CA LEU A 105 13.36 8.05 -7.86
C LEU A 105 13.78 8.96 -9.00
N HIS A 106 13.02 8.94 -10.09
CA HIS A 106 13.06 9.99 -11.11
C HIS A 106 12.58 11.32 -10.52
N ASP A 107 12.94 12.43 -11.17
CA ASP A 107 12.63 13.81 -10.72
C ASP A 107 13.19 14.12 -9.32
N THR A 108 14.27 13.42 -8.95
CA THR A 108 15.06 13.69 -7.74
C THR A 108 16.55 13.69 -8.08
N PRO A 109 17.43 14.32 -7.29
CA PRO A 109 18.87 14.24 -7.53
C PRO A 109 19.43 12.82 -7.60
N ALA A 110 18.74 11.85 -6.97
CA ALA A 110 19.12 10.44 -6.97
C ALA A 110 18.89 9.74 -8.34
N GLU A 111 18.19 10.37 -9.27
CA GLU A 111 18.00 9.85 -10.63
C GLU A 111 19.35 9.69 -11.37
N LEU A 112 20.36 10.47 -10.98
CA LEU A 112 21.73 10.38 -11.47
C LEU A 112 22.54 9.26 -10.77
N GLY A 113 21.92 8.09 -10.58
CA GLY A 113 22.49 6.96 -9.81
C GLY A 113 23.78 6.40 -10.41
N GLN A 114 23.69 5.70 -11.55
CA GLN A 114 24.83 5.08 -12.23
C GLN A 114 24.92 5.52 -13.70
N ALA A 115 25.68 6.58 -13.97
CA ALA A 115 25.68 7.27 -15.27
C ALA A 115 26.29 6.48 -16.44
N LEU A 116 27.33 5.67 -16.19
CA LEU A 116 28.16 5.08 -17.26
C LEU A 116 27.86 3.60 -17.53
N GLY A 117 27.19 2.93 -16.61
CA GLY A 117 26.89 1.50 -16.72
C GLY A 117 26.49 0.90 -15.38
N PRO A 118 25.79 -0.24 -15.39
CA PRO A 118 25.34 -0.90 -14.18
C PRO A 118 26.51 -1.59 -13.46
N LYS A 119 26.58 -1.41 -12.15
CA LYS A 119 27.45 -2.12 -11.22
C LYS A 119 26.62 -2.69 -10.09
N ASP A 120 26.89 -3.94 -9.72
CA ASP A 120 26.25 -4.66 -8.63
C ASP A 120 27.15 -4.67 -7.38
N TRP A 121 26.72 -3.95 -6.35
CA TRP A 121 27.42 -3.90 -5.06
C TRP A 121 27.44 -5.25 -4.35
N ARG A 122 26.43 -6.12 -4.55
CA ARG A 122 26.39 -7.47 -3.94
C ARG A 122 27.51 -8.37 -4.47
N ARG A 123 28.00 -8.06 -5.68
CA ARG A 123 29.10 -8.76 -6.36
C ARG A 123 30.46 -8.09 -6.16
N GLY A 124 30.51 -6.99 -5.39
CA GLY A 124 31.74 -6.24 -5.15
C GLY A 124 32.18 -5.36 -6.33
N GLU A 125 31.31 -5.09 -7.29
CA GLU A 125 31.63 -4.26 -8.47
C GLU A 125 31.66 -2.75 -8.13
N CYS A 126 31.03 -2.36 -7.02
CA CYS A 126 31.03 -1.02 -6.45
C CYS A 126 30.71 -1.05 -4.95
N GLU A 127 30.96 0.08 -4.26
CA GLU A 127 30.53 0.26 -2.86
C GLU A 127 29.00 0.38 -2.74
N PRO A 128 28.39 -0.17 -1.68
CA PRO A 128 26.97 0.00 -1.39
C PRO A 128 26.69 1.38 -0.79
N VAL A 129 26.33 2.34 -1.64
CA VAL A 129 26.04 3.73 -1.28
C VAL A 129 24.52 3.95 -1.39
N PRO A 130 23.80 4.10 -0.25
CA PRO A 130 22.37 4.40 -0.24
C PRO A 130 22.05 5.64 -1.06
N GLY A 131 21.03 5.56 -1.90
CA GLY A 131 20.63 6.67 -2.77
C GLY A 131 21.51 6.84 -4.02
N LYS A 132 22.40 5.88 -4.32
CA LYS A 132 23.24 5.92 -5.54
C LYS A 132 23.47 4.55 -6.19
N THR A 133 24.03 3.60 -5.46
CA THR A 133 24.29 2.23 -5.97
C THR A 133 23.36 1.20 -5.35
N MET A 134 22.63 1.57 -4.29
CA MET A 134 21.57 0.79 -3.67
C MET A 134 20.39 1.72 -3.27
N PRO A 135 19.22 1.16 -2.90
CA PRO A 135 18.11 1.97 -2.38
C PRO A 135 18.53 2.88 -1.23
N GLN A 136 17.93 4.07 -1.14
CA GLN A 136 18.05 4.93 0.03
C GLN A 136 17.47 4.18 1.24
N ILE A 137 18.19 4.18 2.36
CA ILE A 137 17.74 3.58 3.61
C ILE A 137 17.41 4.71 4.59
N THR A 138 16.15 4.78 5.02
CA THR A 138 15.65 5.86 5.89
C THR A 138 15.00 5.29 7.13
N VAL A 139 15.24 5.91 8.28
CA VAL A 139 14.53 5.58 9.53
C VAL A 139 13.29 6.47 9.63
N VAL A 140 12.11 5.86 9.57
CA VAL A 140 10.81 6.52 9.74
C VAL A 140 10.29 6.25 11.14
N THR A 141 9.94 7.30 11.89
CA THR A 141 9.27 7.13 13.19
C THR A 141 7.76 7.05 12.96
N ARG A 142 7.13 5.96 13.41
CA ARG A 142 5.69 5.71 13.30
C ARG A 142 5.08 5.68 14.70
N ASP A 143 4.04 6.46 14.93
CA ASP A 143 3.25 6.40 16.16
C ASP A 143 1.96 5.62 15.89
N TYR A 144 1.96 4.32 16.19
CA TYR A 144 0.85 3.44 15.84
C TYR A 144 -0.40 3.68 16.70
N ALA A 145 -0.25 4.29 17.88
CA ALA A 145 -1.38 4.65 18.73
C ALA A 145 -2.16 5.86 18.19
N ARG A 146 -1.59 6.60 17.22
CA ARG A 146 -2.14 7.86 16.70
C ARG A 146 -2.43 7.80 15.19
N VAL A 147 -2.69 6.62 14.63
CA VAL A 147 -2.98 6.46 13.19
C VAL A 147 -4.33 7.07 12.80
N HIS A 148 -5.30 7.10 13.72
CA HIS A 148 -6.60 7.71 13.46
C HIS A 148 -6.58 9.25 13.50
N GLU A 149 -5.81 9.83 14.42
CA GLU A 149 -5.78 11.28 14.69
C GLU A 149 -5.20 12.08 13.51
#